data_AF-A0A822H381-F1
#
_entry.id   AF-A0A822H381-F1
#
_cell.length_a   1.000
_cell.length_b   1.000
_cell.length_c   1.000
_cell.angle_alpha   90.00
_cell.angle_beta   90.00
_cell.angle_gamma   90.00
#
_symmetry.space_group_name_H-M   'P 1'
#
loop_
_entity.id
_entity.type
_entity.pdbx_description
1 polymer ?
#
loop_
_entity_poly.entity_id
_entity_poly.type
_entity_poly.pdbx_seq_one_letter_code
_entity_poly.pdbx_strand_id
1 'polypeptide(L)'
;MLQKTRKSVRVLDPIKDRAGEILDELAESAAISYPDEVFQFFITEKSKTTVQEQVRKHQLSIMSATKRSEYLFVQYKLAQLKRLNNLLEQDYIEQIYDECIRYISKHLSEEYQNGISILNRCLINQTILSIDDIEQYRTYINHVKLADELRNNYLGKEVVHSSAFILYLDQQVDIILKSLQEKDINDLSAKTSLDKIKVLAMCFSDINNKYKDACQTFSD
;
A
#
# COMPACT_ATOMS: atom_id res chain seq x y z
N MET A 1 31.61 -20.78 -5.63
CA MET A 1 32.01 -22.22 -5.52
C MET A 1 33.14 -22.26 -4.50
N LEU A 2 32.89 -22.75 -3.28
CA LEU A 2 33.92 -22.83 -2.23
C LEU A 2 35.02 -23.80 -2.68
N GLN A 3 36.23 -23.29 -2.91
CA GLN A 3 37.38 -24.16 -3.18
C GLN A 3 37.72 -24.90 -1.90
N LYS A 4 37.45 -26.21 -1.87
CA LYS A 4 37.91 -27.07 -0.77
C LYS A 4 39.44 -27.00 -0.73
N THR A 5 39.98 -26.71 0.45
CA THR A 5 41.42 -26.78 0.69
C THR A 5 41.92 -28.20 0.37
N ARG A 6 43.07 -28.31 -0.30
CA ARG A 6 43.74 -29.61 -0.56
C ARG A 6 44.17 -30.34 0.72
N LYS A 7 44.19 -29.64 1.86
CA LYS A 7 44.42 -30.24 3.18
C LYS A 7 43.10 -30.86 3.65
N SER A 8 43.16 -32.16 3.94
CA SER A 8 42.05 -33.01 4.40
C SER A 8 41.16 -32.30 5.42
N VAL A 9 39.85 -32.42 5.25
CA VAL A 9 38.86 -32.05 6.28
C VAL A 9 39.25 -32.79 7.56
N ARG A 10 39.59 -32.05 8.61
CA ARG A 10 39.91 -32.63 9.91
C ARG A 10 38.61 -32.88 10.65
N VAL A 11 38.39 -34.14 11.01
CA VAL A 11 37.20 -34.59 11.74
C VAL A 11 37.71 -35.26 13.01
N LEU A 12 37.13 -34.90 14.15
CA LEU A 12 37.47 -35.46 15.46
C LEU A 12 36.54 -36.65 15.74
N ASP A 13 37.11 -37.84 15.88
CA ASP A 13 36.45 -39.02 16.46
C ASP A 13 36.55 -38.93 17.99
N PRO A 14 35.45 -38.61 18.70
CA PRO A 14 35.49 -38.39 20.14
C PRO A 14 35.82 -39.66 20.96
N ILE A 15 35.85 -40.84 20.32
CA ILE A 15 36.18 -42.12 20.97
C ILE A 15 37.65 -42.49 20.73
N LYS A 16 38.18 -42.19 19.55
CA LYS A 16 39.52 -42.65 19.13
C LYS A 16 40.58 -41.56 19.17
N ASP A 17 40.19 -40.31 19.01
CA ASP A 17 41.11 -39.21 18.90
C ASP A 17 41.36 -38.54 20.25
N ARG A 18 42.56 -38.00 20.41
CA ARG A 18 42.92 -37.19 21.55
C ARG A 18 42.56 -35.74 21.26
N ALA A 19 41.51 -35.25 21.90
CA ALA A 19 41.02 -33.90 21.68
C ALA A 19 42.11 -32.82 21.93
N GLY A 20 43.03 -33.05 22.86
CA GLY A 20 44.15 -32.14 23.14
C GLY A 20 45.04 -31.89 21.92
N GLU A 21 45.42 -32.93 21.19
CA GLU A 21 46.32 -32.81 20.03
C GLU A 21 45.68 -31.99 18.89
N ILE A 22 44.37 -32.14 18.69
CA ILE A 22 43.63 -31.34 17.70
C ILE A 22 43.46 -29.89 18.17
N LEU A 23 43.27 -29.64 19.46
CA LEU A 23 43.18 -28.30 20.03
C LEU A 23 44.53 -27.57 19.98
N ASP A 24 45.62 -28.26 20.29
CA ASP A 24 46.98 -27.72 20.23
C ASP A 24 47.33 -27.33 18.78
N GLU A 25 47.04 -28.20 17.81
CA GLU A 25 47.22 -27.87 16.39
C GLU A 25 46.34 -26.71 15.92
N LEU A 26 45.12 -26.57 16.45
CA LEU A 26 44.25 -25.44 16.14
C LEU A 26 44.81 -24.14 16.76
N ALA A 27 45.35 -24.22 17.98
CA ALA A 27 45.97 -23.09 18.67
C ALA A 27 47.27 -22.62 18.00
N GLU A 28 48.04 -23.55 17.41
CA GLU A 28 49.25 -23.26 16.63
C GLU A 28 48.94 -22.82 15.19
N SER A 29 47.71 -23.01 14.72
CA SER A 29 47.33 -22.63 13.38
C SER A 29 47.28 -21.11 13.21
N ALA A 30 47.72 -20.63 12.04
CA ALA A 30 47.70 -19.21 11.75
C ALA A 30 46.26 -18.68 11.82
N ALA A 31 46.09 -17.59 12.58
CA ALA A 31 44.81 -16.90 12.65
C ALA A 31 44.33 -16.52 11.24
N ILE A 32 43.03 -16.66 11.00
CA ILE A 32 42.42 -16.24 9.74
C ILE A 32 42.58 -14.72 9.65
N SER A 33 43.43 -14.26 8.71
CA SER A 33 43.77 -12.84 8.58
C SER A 33 42.59 -11.98 8.13
N TYR A 34 41.65 -12.57 7.38
CA TYR A 34 40.42 -11.92 6.90
C TYR A 34 39.21 -12.83 7.16
N PRO A 35 38.67 -12.86 8.39
CA PRO A 35 37.57 -13.75 8.77
C PRO A 35 36.35 -13.60 7.86
N ASP A 36 36.04 -12.38 7.44
CA ASP A 36 34.87 -12.05 6.61
C ASP A 36 34.96 -12.63 5.20
N GLU A 37 36.16 -12.94 4.71
CA GLU A 37 36.36 -13.62 3.41
C GLU A 37 36.19 -15.13 3.51
N VAL A 38 36.43 -15.71 4.70
CA VAL A 38 36.41 -17.15 4.94
C VAL A 38 35.06 -17.62 5.48
N PHE A 39 34.44 -16.84 6.36
CA PHE A 39 33.12 -17.11 6.91
C PHE A 39 32.06 -16.39 6.09
N GLN A 40 31.62 -17.04 5.02
CA GLN A 40 30.49 -16.56 4.24
C GLN A 40 29.19 -17.17 4.76
N PHE A 41 28.16 -16.34 4.92
CA PHE A 41 26.79 -16.83 5.05
C PHE A 41 26.46 -17.62 3.78
N PHE A 42 26.31 -18.94 3.90
CA PHE A 42 25.85 -19.77 2.80
C PHE A 42 24.43 -20.23 3.09
N ILE A 43 23.53 -19.94 2.16
CA ILE A 43 22.21 -20.54 2.14
C ILE A 43 22.30 -21.83 1.33
N THR A 44 21.84 -22.95 1.88
CA THR A 44 21.72 -24.18 1.09
C THR A 44 20.65 -23.99 0.02
N GLU A 45 20.72 -24.72 -1.10
CA GLU A 45 19.66 -24.68 -2.13
C GLU A 45 18.29 -25.02 -1.53
N LYS A 46 18.21 -25.98 -0.61
CA LYS A 46 16.97 -26.31 0.10
C LYS A 46 16.44 -25.10 0.89
N SER A 47 17.30 -24.45 1.65
CA SER A 47 16.95 -23.23 2.40
C SER A 47 16.51 -22.11 1.46
N LYS A 48 17.18 -21.92 0.32
CA LYS A 48 16.85 -20.92 -0.69
C LYS A 48 15.44 -21.16 -1.25
N THR A 49 15.12 -22.40 -1.62
CA THR A 49 13.76 -22.77 -2.06
C THR A 49 12.72 -22.48 -0.99
N THR A 50 12.99 -22.84 0.27
CA THR A 50 12.07 -22.54 1.38
C THR A 50 11.85 -21.04 1.58
N VAL A 51 12.90 -20.23 1.48
CA VAL A 51 12.75 -18.75 1.57
C VAL A 51 11.93 -18.23 0.40
N GLN A 52 12.20 -18.69 -0.83
CA GLN A 52 11.42 -18.31 -2.02
C GLN A 52 9.93 -18.63 -1.86
N GLU A 53 9.59 -19.82 -1.38
CA GLU A 53 8.20 -20.20 -1.09
C GLU A 53 7.55 -19.29 -0.04
N GLN A 54 8.29 -18.96 1.02
CA GLN A 54 7.79 -18.08 2.08
C GLN A 54 7.56 -16.66 1.57
N VAL A 55 8.48 -16.12 0.77
CA VAL A 55 8.37 -14.79 0.15
C VAL A 55 7.14 -14.74 -0.77
N ARG A 56 6.92 -15.79 -1.58
CA ARG A 56 5.69 -15.92 -2.40
C ARG A 56 4.42 -15.97 -1.56
N LYS A 57 4.42 -16.70 -0.44
CA LYS A 57 3.28 -16.71 0.49
C LYS A 57 2.99 -15.32 1.05
N HIS A 58 4.03 -14.54 1.37
CA HIS A 58 3.87 -13.15 1.81
C HIS A 58 3.31 -12.26 0.70
N GLN A 59 3.80 -12.39 -0.54
CA GLN A 59 3.26 -11.67 -1.70
C GLN A 59 1.76 -11.93 -1.87
N LEU A 60 1.33 -13.19 -1.92
CA LEU A 60 -0.09 -13.55 -2.05
C LEU A 60 -0.93 -13.03 -0.88
N SER A 61 -0.38 -13.09 0.33
CA SER A 61 -1.03 -12.57 1.54
C SER A 61 -1.23 -11.06 1.48
N ILE A 62 -0.22 -10.31 1.03
CA ILE A 62 -0.31 -8.86 0.80
C ILE A 62 -1.38 -8.54 -0.24
N MET A 63 -1.35 -9.20 -1.40
CA MET A 63 -2.32 -8.95 -2.48
C MET A 63 -3.75 -9.22 -2.01
N SER A 64 -3.95 -10.32 -1.28
CA SER A 64 -5.25 -10.71 -0.73
C SER A 64 -5.76 -9.72 0.32
N ALA A 65 -4.90 -9.31 1.25
CA ALA A 65 -5.24 -8.33 2.30
C ALA A 65 -5.51 -6.93 1.75
N THR A 66 -4.77 -6.53 0.72
CA THR A 66 -4.98 -5.27 0.00
C THR A 66 -6.39 -5.18 -0.55
N LYS A 67 -6.90 -6.25 -1.19
CA LYS A 67 -8.28 -6.29 -1.70
C LYS A 67 -9.37 -6.20 -0.62
N ARG A 68 -9.02 -6.51 0.64
CA ARG A 68 -9.92 -6.40 1.79
C ARG A 68 -9.70 -5.10 2.58
N SER A 69 -8.87 -4.19 2.08
CA SER A 69 -8.51 -2.95 2.77
C SER A 69 -7.84 -3.15 4.14
N GLU A 70 -7.19 -4.30 4.36
CA GLU A 70 -6.49 -4.65 5.61
C GLU A 70 -5.06 -4.07 5.64
N TYR A 71 -4.93 -2.75 5.49
CA TYR A 71 -3.64 -2.09 5.23
C TYR A 71 -2.62 -2.18 6.39
N LEU A 72 -3.07 -2.29 7.64
CA LEU A 72 -2.17 -2.56 8.78
C LEU A 72 -1.46 -3.92 8.65
N PHE A 73 -2.18 -4.94 8.18
CA PHE A 73 -1.59 -6.26 7.97
C PHE A 73 -0.68 -6.27 6.73
N VAL A 74 -1.05 -5.52 5.68
CA VAL A 74 -0.18 -5.29 4.51
C VAL A 74 1.14 -4.64 4.95
N GLN A 75 1.08 -3.57 5.75
CA GLN A 75 2.25 -2.88 6.30
C GLN A 75 3.14 -3.84 7.11
N TYR A 76 2.54 -4.66 7.97
CA TYR A 76 3.27 -5.67 8.71
C TYR A 76 4.02 -6.65 7.78
N LYS A 77 3.36 -7.13 6.72
CA LYS A 77 3.98 -8.07 5.77
C LYS A 77 5.08 -7.44 4.93
N LEU A 78 4.91 -6.19 4.49
CA LEU A 78 5.96 -5.43 3.81
C LEU A 78 7.19 -5.22 4.71
N ALA A 79 6.97 -4.91 5.99
CA ALA A 79 8.06 -4.80 6.95
C ALA A 79 8.81 -6.13 7.13
N GLN A 80 8.10 -7.27 7.15
CA GLN A 80 8.71 -8.60 7.18
C GLN A 80 9.58 -8.87 5.95
N LEU A 81 9.06 -8.56 4.74
CA LEU A 81 9.82 -8.71 3.49
C LEU A 81 11.07 -7.83 3.47
N LYS A 82 10.94 -6.56 3.86
CA LYS A 82 12.08 -5.62 3.92
C LYS A 82 13.14 -6.09 4.91
N ARG A 83 12.73 -6.51 6.11
CA ARG A 83 13.64 -7.06 7.12
C ARG A 83 14.36 -8.32 6.61
N LEU A 84 13.64 -9.20 5.92
CA LEU A 84 14.21 -10.41 5.33
C LEU A 84 15.23 -10.06 4.24
N ASN A 85 14.91 -9.10 3.37
CA ASN A 85 15.84 -8.67 2.32
C ASN A 85 17.11 -8.05 2.91
N ASN A 86 17.00 -7.23 3.96
CA ASN A 86 18.17 -6.66 4.64
C ASN A 86 19.08 -7.72 5.30
N LEU A 87 18.57 -8.92 5.58
CA LEU A 87 19.35 -10.00 6.19
C LEU A 87 20.00 -10.92 5.16
N LEU A 88 19.35 -11.13 4.02
CA LEU A 88 19.81 -12.09 3.00
C LEU A 88 20.41 -11.42 1.76
N GLU A 89 20.08 -10.15 1.52
CA GLU A 89 20.53 -9.34 0.38
C GLU A 89 20.33 -10.07 -0.95
N GLN A 90 19.07 -10.39 -1.27
CA GLN A 90 18.74 -11.20 -2.44
C GLN A 90 17.82 -10.44 -3.40
N ASP A 91 18.27 -10.26 -4.64
CA ASP A 91 17.54 -9.51 -5.68
C ASP A 91 16.09 -9.98 -5.87
N TYR A 92 15.82 -11.29 -5.76
CA TYR A 92 14.46 -11.80 -5.96
C TYR A 92 13.49 -11.37 -4.84
N ILE A 93 13.98 -11.10 -3.63
CA ILE A 93 13.14 -10.62 -2.52
C ILE A 93 12.80 -9.14 -2.75
N GLU A 94 13.79 -8.36 -3.21
CA GLU A 94 13.60 -6.97 -3.62
C GLU A 94 12.59 -6.85 -4.77
N GLN A 95 12.72 -7.68 -5.80
CA GLN A 95 11.77 -7.73 -6.92
C GLN A 95 10.34 -8.02 -6.45
N ILE A 96 10.16 -9.01 -5.57
CA ILE A 96 8.82 -9.33 -5.04
C ILE A 96 8.28 -8.20 -4.16
N TYR A 97 9.15 -7.55 -3.40
CA TYR A 97 8.77 -6.37 -2.62
C TYR A 97 8.27 -5.24 -3.52
N ASP A 98 9.01 -4.91 -4.57
CA ASP A 98 8.65 -3.87 -5.53
C ASP A 98 7.36 -4.20 -6.30
N GLU A 99 7.15 -5.47 -6.65
CA GLU A 99 5.90 -5.94 -7.22
C GLU A 99 4.72 -5.72 -6.27
N CYS A 100 4.89 -5.97 -4.97
CA CYS A 100 3.87 -5.69 -3.97
C CYS A 100 3.56 -4.19 -3.89
N ILE A 101 4.58 -3.34 -3.83
CA ILE A 101 4.42 -1.87 -3.78
C ILE A 101 3.68 -1.36 -5.02
N ARG A 102 4.05 -1.84 -6.20
CA ARG A 102 3.40 -1.49 -7.47
C ARG A 102 1.94 -1.95 -7.49
N TYR A 103 1.67 -3.16 -7.02
CA TYR A 103 0.30 -3.68 -6.92
C TYR A 103 -0.58 -2.82 -6.00
N ILE A 104 -0.08 -2.49 -4.79
CA ILE A 104 -0.83 -1.68 -3.82
C ILE A 104 -1.09 -0.28 -4.39
N SER A 105 -0.06 0.34 -4.98
CA SER A 105 -0.17 1.69 -5.57
C SER A 105 -1.20 1.73 -6.70
N LYS A 106 -1.19 0.70 -7.56
CA LYS A 106 -2.19 0.54 -8.62
C LYS A 106 -3.58 0.35 -8.03
N HIS A 107 -3.74 -0.51 -7.03
CA HIS A 107 -5.03 -0.76 -6.39
C HIS A 107 -5.63 0.51 -5.76
N LEU A 108 -4.84 1.29 -5.03
CA LEU A 108 -5.29 2.57 -4.46
C LEU A 108 -5.69 3.58 -5.53
N SER A 109 -4.96 3.60 -6.65
CA SER A 109 -5.31 4.45 -7.80
C SER A 109 -6.63 4.01 -8.42
N GLU A 110 -6.87 2.70 -8.56
CA GLU A 110 -8.14 2.15 -9.04
C GLU A 110 -9.29 2.45 -8.09
N GLU A 111 -9.11 2.32 -6.77
CA GLU A 111 -10.11 2.71 -5.76
C GLU A 111 -10.50 4.18 -5.89
N TYR A 112 -9.51 5.07 -6.11
CA TYR A 112 -9.77 6.48 -6.37
C TYR A 112 -10.57 6.71 -7.65
N GLN A 113 -10.15 6.11 -8.77
CA GLN A 113 -10.86 6.24 -10.04
C GLN A 113 -12.29 5.70 -9.96
N ASN A 114 -12.49 4.58 -9.27
CA ASN A 114 -13.82 3.99 -9.05
C ASN A 114 -14.71 4.91 -8.21
N GLY A 115 -14.18 5.46 -7.11
CA GLY A 115 -14.92 6.38 -6.26
C GLY A 115 -15.34 7.64 -7.00
N ILE A 116 -14.43 8.32 -7.73
CA ILE A 116 -14.80 9.51 -8.50
C ILE A 116 -15.78 9.18 -9.64
N SER A 117 -15.66 8.00 -10.26
CA SER A 117 -16.60 7.56 -11.29
C SER A 117 -18.01 7.34 -10.73
N ILE A 118 -18.12 6.79 -9.51
CA ILE A 118 -19.41 6.62 -8.83
C ILE A 118 -20.00 7.98 -8.51
N LEU A 119 -19.22 8.90 -7.94
CA LEU A 119 -19.68 10.26 -7.65
C LEU A 119 -20.17 10.96 -8.92
N ASN A 120 -19.38 10.94 -10.01
CA ASN A 120 -19.76 11.56 -11.27
C ASN A 120 -21.05 10.96 -11.84
N ARG A 121 -21.20 9.64 -11.79
CA ARG A 121 -22.42 8.96 -12.24
C ARG A 121 -23.64 9.46 -11.45
N CYS A 122 -23.51 9.61 -10.13
CA CYS A 122 -24.60 10.09 -9.29
C CYS A 122 -24.90 11.58 -9.52
N LEU A 123 -23.88 12.41 -9.71
CA LEU A 123 -24.05 13.85 -9.92
C LEU A 123 -24.55 14.20 -11.33
N ILE A 124 -24.10 13.50 -12.37
CA ILE A 124 -24.42 13.83 -13.76
C ILE A 124 -25.65 13.06 -14.25
N ASN A 125 -25.71 11.75 -14.00
CA ASN A 125 -26.66 10.88 -14.70
C ASN A 125 -27.96 10.63 -13.90
N GLN A 126 -27.94 10.77 -12.58
CA GLN A 126 -29.12 10.55 -11.74
C GLN A 126 -29.88 11.86 -11.51
N THR A 127 -31.21 11.82 -11.56
CA THR A 127 -32.05 12.97 -11.23
C THR A 127 -32.14 13.19 -9.72
N ILE A 128 -32.04 12.13 -8.93
CA ILE A 128 -32.14 12.16 -7.47
C ILE A 128 -30.86 11.53 -6.92
N LEU A 129 -30.18 12.27 -6.04
CA LEU A 129 -29.03 11.77 -5.29
C LEU A 129 -29.52 11.29 -3.93
N SER A 130 -29.24 10.03 -3.58
CA SER A 130 -29.59 9.48 -2.27
C SER A 130 -28.40 9.55 -1.30
N ILE A 131 -28.67 9.39 0.00
CA ILE A 131 -27.62 9.27 1.02
C ILE A 131 -26.80 8.00 0.77
N ASP A 132 -27.42 6.89 0.35
CA ASP A 132 -26.74 5.63 0.08
C ASP A 132 -25.73 5.73 -1.08
N ASP A 133 -26.00 6.57 -2.09
CA ASP A 133 -25.04 6.87 -3.15
C ASP A 133 -23.79 7.56 -2.60
N ILE A 134 -23.97 8.44 -1.60
CA ILE A 134 -22.87 9.15 -0.95
C ILE A 134 -22.12 8.26 0.04
N GLU A 135 -22.79 7.34 0.71
CA GLU A 135 -22.13 6.35 1.57
C GLU A 135 -21.24 5.39 0.76
N GLN A 136 -21.62 5.07 -0.48
CA GLN A 136 -20.72 4.34 -1.40
C GLN A 136 -19.45 5.15 -1.67
N TYR A 137 -19.56 6.45 -1.98
CA TYR A 137 -18.39 7.31 -2.18
C TYR A 137 -17.52 7.42 -0.91
N ARG A 138 -18.13 7.55 0.27
CA ARG A 138 -17.44 7.57 1.57
C ARG A 138 -16.71 6.28 1.87
N THR A 139 -17.21 5.15 1.40
CA THR A 139 -16.52 3.86 1.54
C THR A 139 -15.15 3.88 0.86
N TYR A 140 -15.05 4.42 -0.36
CA TYR A 140 -13.77 4.59 -1.06
C TYR A 140 -12.84 5.58 -0.34
N ILE A 141 -13.37 6.68 0.19
CA ILE A 141 -12.60 7.63 1.01
C ILE A 141 -11.99 6.90 2.22
N ASN A 142 -12.81 6.10 2.92
CA ASN A 142 -12.37 5.36 4.10
C ASN A 142 -11.31 4.30 3.74
N HIS A 143 -11.47 3.57 2.64
CA HIS A 143 -10.47 2.60 2.18
C HIS A 143 -9.11 3.26 1.95
N VAL A 144 -9.07 4.37 1.21
CA VAL A 144 -7.80 5.08 0.94
C VAL A 144 -7.25 5.73 2.21
N LYS A 145 -8.13 6.22 3.10
CA LYS A 145 -7.72 6.76 4.41
C LYS A 145 -7.02 5.73 5.29
N LEU A 146 -7.50 4.49 5.30
CA LEU A 146 -6.83 3.39 6.01
C LEU A 146 -5.42 3.10 5.45
N ALA A 147 -5.17 3.47 4.18
CA ALA A 147 -3.87 3.33 3.53
C ALA A 147 -2.96 4.57 3.65
N ASP A 148 -3.41 5.68 4.24
CA ASP A 148 -2.61 6.91 4.30
C ASP A 148 -1.29 6.72 5.08
N GLU A 149 -1.32 5.93 6.16
CA GLU A 149 -0.10 5.59 6.91
C GLU A 149 0.85 4.71 6.06
N LEU A 150 0.30 3.68 5.41
CA LEU A 150 1.05 2.81 4.52
C LEU A 150 1.70 3.60 3.37
N ARG A 151 0.96 4.55 2.80
CA ARG A 151 1.45 5.46 1.75
C ARG A 151 2.66 6.25 2.24
N ASN A 152 2.55 6.90 3.39
CA ASN A 152 3.60 7.74 3.95
C ASN A 152 4.87 6.94 4.26
N ASN A 153 4.72 5.68 4.66
CA ASN A 153 5.84 4.84 5.06
C ASN A 153 6.47 4.04 3.92
N TYR A 154 5.72 3.70 2.86
CA TYR A 154 6.16 2.70 1.87
C TYR A 154 5.94 3.09 0.40
N LEU A 155 4.87 3.82 0.06
CA LEU A 155 4.46 3.99 -1.35
C LEU A 155 4.91 5.31 -1.98
N GLY A 156 5.25 6.30 -1.15
CA GLY A 156 5.67 7.62 -1.62
C GLY A 156 4.52 8.58 -1.94
N LYS A 157 4.87 9.80 -2.35
CA LYS A 157 3.92 10.92 -2.49
C LYS A 157 3.03 10.84 -3.73
N GLU A 158 3.48 10.12 -4.76
CA GLU A 158 2.79 9.91 -6.04
C GLU A 158 1.47 9.16 -5.89
N VAL A 159 1.35 8.29 -4.87
CA VAL A 159 0.12 7.56 -4.60
C VAL A 159 -0.95 8.51 -4.06
N VAL A 160 -2.20 8.30 -4.46
CA VAL A 160 -3.33 9.12 -4.07
C VAL A 160 -3.51 9.15 -2.55
N HIS A 161 -3.75 10.34 -2.01
CA HIS A 161 -4.09 10.57 -0.60
C HIS A 161 -5.60 10.72 -0.44
N SER A 162 -6.15 10.33 0.71
CA SER A 162 -7.59 10.42 0.97
C SER A 162 -8.19 11.82 0.75
N SER A 163 -7.42 12.88 1.00
CA SER A 163 -7.83 14.27 0.75
C SER A 163 -8.14 14.58 -0.71
N ALA A 164 -7.61 13.82 -1.67
CA ALA A 164 -7.89 14.01 -3.09
C ALA A 164 -9.39 13.84 -3.41
N PHE A 165 -10.09 12.94 -2.71
CA PHE A 165 -11.53 12.77 -2.87
C PHE A 165 -12.33 13.99 -2.40
N ILE A 166 -11.90 14.63 -1.31
CA ILE A 166 -12.57 15.81 -0.78
C ILE A 166 -12.35 17.00 -1.72
N LEU A 167 -11.12 17.18 -2.23
CA LEU A 167 -10.82 18.19 -3.25
C LEU A 167 -11.63 17.96 -4.53
N TYR A 168 -11.74 16.71 -4.98
CA TYR A 168 -12.52 16.37 -6.16
C TYR A 168 -14.02 16.66 -5.96
N LEU A 169 -14.57 16.29 -4.81
CA LEU A 169 -15.96 16.59 -4.44
C LEU A 169 -16.20 18.11 -4.44
N ASP A 170 -15.30 18.88 -3.85
CA ASP A 170 -15.39 20.33 -3.78
C ASP A 170 -15.42 20.97 -5.18
N GLN A 171 -14.55 20.48 -6.08
CA GLN A 171 -14.53 20.88 -7.49
C GLN A 171 -15.84 20.56 -8.22
N GLN A 172 -16.43 19.38 -7.97
CA GLN A 172 -17.71 19.02 -8.58
C GLN A 172 -18.85 19.91 -8.09
N VAL A 173 -18.87 20.27 -6.80
CA VAL A 173 -19.84 21.24 -6.27
C VAL A 173 -19.68 22.58 -6.97
N ASP A 174 -18.44 23.07 -7.13
CA ASP A 174 -18.20 24.36 -7.80
C ASP A 174 -18.65 24.35 -9.27
N ILE A 175 -18.49 23.23 -9.98
CA ILE A 175 -18.99 23.06 -11.35
C ILE A 175 -20.52 23.15 -11.37
N ILE A 176 -21.21 22.47 -10.44
CA ILE A 176 -22.68 22.53 -10.36
C ILE A 176 -23.13 23.96 -10.04
N LEU A 177 -22.48 24.64 -9.11
CA LEU A 177 -22.81 26.02 -8.74
C LEU A 177 -22.62 27.01 -9.89
N LYS A 178 -21.53 26.89 -10.65
CA LYS A 178 -21.33 27.71 -11.86
C LYS A 178 -22.42 27.46 -12.90
N SER A 179 -22.79 26.19 -13.11
CA SER A 179 -23.87 25.85 -14.05
C SER A 179 -25.24 26.36 -13.60
N LEU A 180 -25.44 26.58 -12.30
CA LEU A 180 -26.66 27.15 -11.74
C LEU A 180 -26.77 28.64 -12.06
N GLN A 181 -25.67 29.40 -12.01
CA GLN A 181 -25.66 30.85 -12.31
C GLN A 181 -26.14 31.18 -13.73
N GLU A 182 -26.10 30.23 -14.65
CA GLU A 182 -26.50 30.39 -16.05
C GLU A 182 -27.97 29.98 -16.31
N LYS A 183 -28.69 29.50 -15.29
CA LYS A 183 -30.04 28.93 -15.43
C LYS A 183 -31.12 29.78 -14.78
N ASP A 184 -32.33 29.72 -15.35
CA ASP A 184 -33.53 30.34 -14.75
C ASP A 184 -33.93 29.60 -13.46
N ILE A 185 -34.45 30.34 -12.49
CA ILE A 185 -34.97 29.82 -11.21
C ILE A 185 -36.08 28.77 -11.44
N ASN A 186 -36.84 28.87 -12.53
CA ASN A 186 -37.90 27.92 -12.89
C ASN A 186 -37.40 26.69 -13.66
N ASP A 187 -36.10 26.58 -13.94
CA ASP A 187 -35.53 25.42 -14.60
C ASP A 187 -35.55 24.22 -13.65
N LEU A 188 -36.25 23.16 -14.04
CA LEU A 188 -36.31 21.89 -13.31
C LEU A 188 -34.89 21.34 -13.03
N SER A 189 -33.96 21.56 -13.95
CA SER A 189 -32.56 21.14 -13.80
C SER A 189 -31.81 21.95 -12.73
N ALA A 190 -32.19 23.21 -12.48
CA ALA A 190 -31.63 24.03 -11.41
C ALA A 190 -32.09 23.50 -10.04
N LYS A 191 -33.38 23.18 -9.91
CA LYS A 191 -33.93 22.55 -8.69
C LYS A 191 -33.25 21.22 -8.38
N THR A 192 -33.10 20.35 -9.39
CA THR A 192 -32.39 19.07 -9.23
C THR A 192 -30.95 19.27 -8.76
N SER A 193 -30.22 20.24 -9.30
CA SER A 193 -28.86 20.56 -8.87
C SER A 193 -28.79 21.04 -7.41
N LEU A 194 -29.72 21.91 -6.99
CA LEU A 194 -29.78 22.37 -5.59
C LEU A 194 -30.11 21.22 -4.62
N ASP A 195 -31.04 20.33 -4.99
CA ASP A 195 -31.37 19.15 -4.19
C ASP A 195 -30.15 18.21 -4.02
N LYS A 196 -29.33 18.04 -5.06
CA LYS A 196 -28.07 17.29 -4.97
C LYS A 196 -27.07 17.94 -4.02
N ILE A 197 -26.85 19.24 -4.14
CA ILE A 197 -25.93 19.98 -3.25
C ILE A 197 -26.43 19.90 -1.80
N LYS A 198 -27.74 19.96 -1.57
CA LYS A 198 -28.34 19.80 -0.24
C LYS A 198 -27.97 18.45 0.39
N VAL A 199 -28.11 17.35 -0.37
CA VAL A 199 -27.74 16.01 0.10
C VAL A 199 -26.24 15.93 0.37
N LEU A 200 -25.41 16.50 -0.51
CA LEU A 200 -23.97 16.59 -0.28
C LEU A 200 -23.63 17.36 1.00
N ALA A 201 -24.31 18.48 1.28
CA ALA A 201 -24.12 19.30 2.47
C ALA A 201 -24.50 18.57 3.78
N MET A 202 -25.52 17.70 3.73
CA MET A 202 -25.87 16.82 4.84
C MET A 202 -24.77 15.80 5.15
N CYS A 203 -24.08 15.31 4.12
CA CYS A 203 -23.01 14.32 4.25
C CYS A 203 -21.61 14.95 4.40
N PHE A 204 -21.37 16.19 4.00
CA PHE A 204 -20.07 16.82 4.09
C PHE A 204 -20.25 18.24 4.59
N SER A 205 -19.88 18.44 5.86
CA SER A 205 -20.09 19.70 6.57
C SER A 205 -19.51 20.91 5.85
N ASP A 206 -18.41 20.71 5.12
CA ASP A 206 -17.65 21.75 4.45
C ASP A 206 -18.43 22.34 3.25
N ILE A 207 -19.41 21.60 2.73
CA ILE A 207 -20.28 22.03 1.62
C ILE A 207 -21.44 22.90 2.11
N ASN A 208 -21.75 22.92 3.41
CA ASN A 208 -22.91 23.65 3.95
C ASN A 208 -22.93 25.15 3.60
N ASN A 209 -21.77 25.80 3.63
CA ASN A 209 -21.69 27.22 3.30
C ASN A 209 -22.00 27.44 1.81
N LYS A 210 -21.39 26.64 0.94
CA LYS A 210 -21.64 26.65 -0.51
C LYS A 210 -23.13 26.43 -0.85
N TYR A 211 -23.80 25.52 -0.13
CA TYR A 211 -25.24 25.30 -0.28
C TYR A 211 -26.08 26.52 0.14
N LYS A 212 -25.76 27.14 1.28
CA LYS A 212 -26.49 28.32 1.77
C LYS A 212 -26.38 29.50 0.80
N ASP A 213 -25.18 29.76 0.29
CA ASP A 213 -24.92 30.85 -0.66
C ASP A 213 -25.69 30.62 -1.97
N ALA A 214 -25.76 29.37 -2.44
CA ALA A 214 -26.56 29.00 -3.60
C ALA A 214 -28.06 29.23 -3.37
N CYS A 215 -28.60 28.85 -2.21
CA CYS A 215 -30.00 29.09 -1.89
C CYS A 215 -30.37 30.58 -1.84
N GLN A 216 -29.48 31.43 -1.33
CA GLN A 216 -29.70 32.88 -1.30
C GLN A 216 -29.80 33.47 -2.71
N THR A 217 -28.89 33.05 -3.61
CA THR A 217 -28.85 33.51 -5.00
C THR A 217 -30.11 33.14 -5.80
N PHE A 218 -30.83 32.08 -5.40
CA PHE A 218 -32.07 31.62 -6.05
C PHE A 218 -33.35 32.04 -5.32
N SER A 219 -33.24 32.74 -4.19
CA SER A 219 -34.38 33.26 -3.42
C SER A 219 -34.65 34.75 -3.69
N ASP A 220 -33.68 35.47 -4.27
CA ASP A 220 -33.77 36.85 -4.74
C ASP A 220 -34.12 36.91 -6.24
#